data_AF-A0A7W0YTR7-F1
#
_entry.id   AF-A0A7W0YTR7-F1
#
_cell.length_a   1.000
_cell.length_b   1.000
_cell.length_c   1.000
_cell.angle_alpha   90.00
_cell.angle_beta   90.00
_cell.angle_gamma   90.00
#
_symmetry.space_group_name_H-M   'P 1'
#
loop_
_entity.id
_entity.type
_entity.pdbx_description
1 polymer ?
#
loop_
_entity_poly.entity_id
_entity_poly.type
_entity_poly.pdbx_seq_one_letter_code
_entity_poly.pdbx_strand_id
1 'polypeptide(L)'
;MNHPRTVAVLVAILGIVFCSPGASYGQIRIQDPVVTKTPRLPPAPGPTGFVVTGTPLVARLSWDATPNAARYALWRSDGVNASVERTPEGFTGTTFQDTLPDPRPTWRYSLVAHYADGKWGEAPVLQFISPPLLNPSVFTANHLGGGKVALQWQAVPGAMLYRLDGPGMPHTGQHQTATTATVPSAPPGPGTWKVSALYPGNFADYGTATVAQAMVRVLPQRAIPWLSRKGLGSHAEATSHMNYECDYVVNCSGSMTMNLNAFGWPLWGLPTRAASEAVYGNAIDLGVGRRTDCAQRPVAPPYARFVTICYSTSHGPGPGEAGFGDPATITYAAAGTQMETKPHDLNNYSSTMLDAWGMMPRGGTMITMDQTGATFMAFTPGTNQSPSYLGNWGFAVTPVRLNTTTFDTEGPKFVPQSCMSCHGGRYNSSTNRVEGASLLPLDPSLLVFSGVPPGDRQSQEENIRKINQIVLETTPSPAVISYIRGLYNDAVSIPGAKAVTDYVPAGWAPQAGFYRSVVRPYCTMCHLAAPASVSFASWANFQQNAPAIHTAVCKAYTMPHSEIAFREFWLKDTGVLFLPGLLAATLGFPSCS
;
A
#
# COMPACT_ATOMS: atom_id res chain seq x y z
N MET A 1 -54.66 -47.83 14.97
CA MET A 1 -54.67 -47.93 16.44
C MET A 1 -54.50 -46.54 17.03
N ASN A 2 -55.57 -46.10 17.69
CA ASN A 2 -55.79 -45.02 18.66
C ASN A 2 -54.82 -43.82 18.84
N HIS A 3 -55.36 -42.67 18.41
CA HIS A 3 -55.50 -41.34 19.03
C HIS A 3 -54.30 -40.44 19.44
N PRO A 4 -54.31 -39.16 18.96
CA PRO A 4 -53.52 -38.04 19.49
C PRO A 4 -54.35 -37.11 20.40
N ARG A 5 -53.69 -36.21 21.15
CA ARG A 5 -54.33 -35.03 21.76
C ARG A 5 -53.56 -33.73 21.50
N THR A 6 -54.36 -32.77 21.05
CA THR A 6 -54.23 -31.32 20.78
C THR A 6 -53.83 -30.53 22.05
N VAL A 7 -53.35 -29.27 21.99
CA VAL A 7 -54.11 -28.03 21.69
C VAL A 7 -53.16 -26.89 21.27
N ALA A 8 -53.60 -26.08 20.31
CA ALA A 8 -53.00 -24.82 19.87
C ALA A 8 -53.99 -23.64 20.05
N VAL A 9 -53.43 -22.48 20.44
CA VAL A 9 -53.63 -21.08 19.98
C VAL A 9 -55.00 -20.63 19.44
N LEU A 10 -55.57 -19.53 19.97
CA LEU A 10 -55.81 -18.28 19.19
C LEU A 10 -56.36 -17.10 20.03
N VAL A 11 -56.10 -15.90 19.51
CA VAL A 11 -56.41 -14.52 19.94
C VAL A 11 -57.73 -14.04 19.29
N ALA A 12 -58.50 -13.14 19.95
CA ALA A 12 -59.06 -11.89 19.37
C ALA A 12 -60.10 -11.18 20.27
N ILE A 13 -60.20 -9.86 20.06
CA ILE A 13 -60.83 -8.77 20.82
C ILE A 13 -62.26 -8.47 20.30
N LEU A 14 -63.19 -8.02 21.15
CA LEU A 14 -64.13 -6.89 20.90
C LEU A 14 -64.93 -6.52 22.17
N GLY A 15 -65.15 -5.23 22.41
CA GLY A 15 -66.03 -4.71 23.47
C GLY A 15 -67.40 -4.23 22.97
N ILE A 16 -68.33 -3.98 23.90
CA ILE A 16 -69.29 -2.85 24.00
C ILE A 16 -70.41 -3.18 25.02
N VAL A 17 -70.48 -2.36 26.08
CA VAL A 17 -71.62 -1.64 26.73
C VAL A 17 -72.97 -2.36 26.99
N PHE A 18 -73.46 -2.37 28.25
CA PHE A 18 -74.64 -1.61 28.76
C PHE A 18 -75.01 -1.99 30.21
N CYS A 19 -75.65 -1.03 30.89
CA CYS A 19 -75.84 -0.90 32.34
C CYS A 19 -77.24 -1.35 32.81
N SER A 20 -77.29 -1.94 34.04
CA SER A 20 -78.37 -1.89 35.07
C SER A 20 -79.74 -2.57 34.81
N PRO A 21 -80.62 -2.77 35.84
CA PRO A 21 -80.50 -2.68 37.31
C PRO A 21 -81.07 -3.91 38.10
N GLY A 22 -80.84 -4.00 39.42
CA GLY A 22 -81.80 -4.67 40.31
C GLY A 22 -81.28 -5.38 41.58
N ALA A 23 -81.44 -4.71 42.72
CA ALA A 23 -81.80 -5.25 44.05
C ALA A 23 -80.81 -6.11 44.89
N SER A 24 -80.13 -5.43 45.80
CA SER A 24 -80.09 -5.59 47.28
C SER A 24 -80.29 -6.94 47.98
N TYR A 25 -79.38 -7.23 48.94
CA TYR A 25 -79.49 -7.73 50.34
C TYR A 25 -78.22 -8.55 50.64
N GLY A 26 -77.46 -8.43 51.72
CA GLY A 26 -77.48 -7.65 52.94
C GLY A 26 -76.13 -7.81 53.65
N GLN A 27 -75.77 -6.85 54.51
CA GLN A 27 -74.48 -6.72 55.18
C GLN A 27 -74.22 -7.81 56.24
N ILE A 28 -72.99 -8.34 56.28
CA ILE A 28 -72.34 -8.80 57.51
C ILE A 28 -71.12 -7.89 57.72
N ARG A 29 -71.16 -7.08 58.80
CA ARG A 29 -70.03 -6.22 59.22
C ARG A 29 -68.95 -7.09 59.84
N ILE A 30 -67.78 -7.14 59.21
CA ILE A 30 -66.52 -7.33 59.92
C ILE A 30 -65.94 -5.92 60.08
N GLN A 31 -65.66 -5.52 61.32
CA GLN A 31 -64.95 -4.26 61.59
C GLN A 31 -63.51 -4.41 61.10
N ASP A 32 -63.19 -3.77 59.98
CA ASP A 32 -61.80 -3.53 59.60
C ASP A 32 -61.16 -2.56 60.62
N PRO A 33 -59.89 -2.79 61.02
CA PRO A 33 -59.20 -1.83 61.86
C PRO A 33 -59.09 -0.51 61.11
N VAL A 34 -59.58 0.56 61.76
CA VAL A 34 -59.40 1.94 61.30
C VAL A 34 -57.90 2.22 61.22
N VAL A 35 -57.36 2.22 60.00
CA VAL A 35 -56.09 2.88 59.73
C VAL A 35 -56.37 4.38 59.84
N THR A 36 -56.09 4.94 61.01
CA THR A 36 -56.05 6.38 61.22
C THR A 36 -54.99 6.96 60.28
N LYS A 37 -55.42 7.64 59.21
CA LYS A 37 -54.55 8.59 58.50
C LYS A 37 -54.16 9.66 59.51
N THR A 38 -52.92 9.61 59.97
CA THR A 38 -52.30 10.67 60.77
C THR A 38 -52.52 12.01 60.07
N PRO A 39 -52.93 13.08 60.79
CA PRO A 39 -53.06 14.40 60.20
C PRO A 39 -51.73 14.82 59.57
N ARG A 40 -51.71 15.14 58.28
CA ARG A 40 -50.55 15.77 57.65
C ARG A 40 -50.29 17.09 58.37
N LEU A 41 -49.17 17.19 59.10
CA LEU A 41 -48.64 18.46 59.61
C LEU A 41 -48.48 19.45 58.43
N PRO A 42 -48.66 20.77 58.65
CA PRO A 42 -48.61 21.75 57.57
C PRO A 42 -47.26 21.71 56.84
N PRO A 43 -47.24 21.92 55.51
CA PRO A 43 -46.03 21.83 54.71
C PRO A 43 -45.01 22.88 55.18
N ALA A 44 -43.81 22.42 55.53
CA ALA A 44 -42.64 23.28 55.71
C ALA A 44 -42.09 23.68 54.32
N PRO A 45 -41.16 24.65 54.23
CA PRO A 45 -40.56 25.03 52.95
C PRO A 45 -39.97 23.81 52.21
N GLY A 46 -40.35 23.62 50.96
CA GLY A 46 -39.74 22.61 50.11
C GLY A 46 -38.34 23.02 49.64
N PRO A 47 -37.52 22.07 49.19
CA PRO A 47 -36.26 22.37 48.53
C PRO A 47 -36.46 23.29 47.30
N THR A 48 -35.51 24.21 47.10
CA THR A 48 -35.48 25.11 45.94
C THR A 48 -34.26 24.79 45.07
N GLY A 49 -34.16 25.39 43.88
CA GLY A 49 -33.06 25.12 42.95
C GLY A 49 -32.97 23.67 42.46
N PHE A 50 -34.05 22.90 42.59
CA PHE A 50 -34.06 21.48 42.21
C PHE A 50 -33.98 21.34 40.69
N VAL A 51 -32.90 20.71 40.21
CA VAL A 51 -32.63 20.48 38.78
C VAL A 51 -32.14 19.06 38.54
N VAL A 52 -32.39 18.54 37.33
CA VAL A 52 -31.89 17.24 36.87
C VAL A 52 -31.23 17.38 35.50
N THR A 53 -30.01 16.86 35.38
CA THR A 53 -29.25 16.73 34.11
C THR A 53 -28.66 15.33 34.05
N GLY A 54 -27.95 14.93 32.99
CA GLY A 54 -27.39 13.58 32.99
C GLY A 54 -26.80 13.09 31.68
N THR A 55 -26.40 11.82 31.72
CA THR A 55 -26.14 10.99 30.53
C THR A 55 -27.36 10.07 30.31
N PRO A 56 -27.41 9.28 29.22
CA PRO A 56 -28.58 8.44 28.94
C PRO A 56 -29.00 7.51 30.10
N LEU A 57 -28.05 7.05 30.92
CA LEU A 57 -28.28 6.10 32.01
C LEU A 57 -27.93 6.63 33.40
N VAL A 58 -27.58 7.92 33.53
CA VAL A 58 -27.28 8.52 34.83
C VAL A 58 -27.95 9.88 34.93
N ALA A 59 -28.92 9.99 35.82
CA ALA A 59 -29.51 11.26 36.22
C ALA A 59 -28.67 11.88 37.37
N ARG A 60 -28.30 13.14 37.21
CA ARG A 60 -27.56 13.97 38.18
C ARG A 60 -28.52 15.03 38.70
N LEU A 61 -28.88 14.89 39.96
CA LEU A 61 -29.84 15.76 40.64
C LEU A 61 -29.10 16.68 41.60
N SER A 62 -29.51 17.94 41.65
CA SER A 62 -29.01 18.91 42.62
C SER A 62 -30.10 19.86 43.08
N TRP A 63 -30.00 20.34 44.32
CA TRP A 63 -30.93 21.29 44.93
C TRP A 63 -30.20 22.18 45.94
N ASP A 64 -30.82 23.28 46.32
CA ASP A 64 -30.29 24.16 47.36
C ASP A 64 -30.55 23.57 48.75
N ALA A 65 -29.59 23.77 49.66
CA ALA A 65 -29.75 23.34 51.05
C ALA A 65 -30.96 24.04 51.67
N THR A 66 -31.92 23.25 52.13
CA THR A 66 -33.12 23.72 52.82
C THR A 66 -32.81 23.96 54.29
N PRO A 67 -33.00 25.18 54.83
CA PRO A 67 -32.70 25.48 56.23
C PRO A 67 -33.45 24.55 57.18
N ASN A 68 -32.75 24.02 58.18
CA ASN A 68 -33.27 23.10 59.22
C ASN A 68 -33.81 21.75 58.72
N ALA A 69 -33.61 21.39 57.45
CA ALA A 69 -33.94 20.05 56.97
C ALA A 69 -33.03 19.01 57.65
N ALA A 70 -33.64 17.98 58.23
CA ALA A 70 -32.93 16.87 58.88
C ALA A 70 -32.44 15.82 57.88
N ARG A 71 -33.18 15.58 56.79
CA ARG A 71 -32.78 14.72 55.66
C ARG A 71 -33.56 15.06 54.39
N TYR A 72 -33.06 14.57 53.26
CA TYR A 72 -33.76 14.55 51.99
C TYR A 72 -34.15 13.12 51.61
N ALA A 73 -35.32 12.98 50.98
CA ALA A 73 -35.80 11.74 50.38
C ALA A 73 -36.08 12.01 48.89
N LEU A 74 -35.32 11.37 48.01
CA LEU A 74 -35.51 11.47 46.56
C LEU A 74 -36.20 10.21 46.05
N TRP A 75 -37.35 10.37 45.40
CA TRP A 75 -38.16 9.28 44.87
C TRP A 75 -38.18 9.30 43.34
N ARG A 76 -38.09 8.13 42.71
CA ARG A 76 -38.18 7.96 41.25
C ARG A 76 -39.36 7.07 40.86
N SER A 77 -40.12 7.48 39.84
CA SER A 77 -41.12 6.65 39.14
C SER A 77 -40.95 6.72 37.62
N ASP A 78 -41.30 5.66 36.90
CA ASP A 78 -41.46 5.61 35.44
C ASP A 78 -42.89 6.01 34.97
N GLY A 79 -43.76 6.39 35.92
CA GLY A 79 -45.17 6.72 35.67
C GLY A 79 -46.11 5.51 35.60
N VAL A 80 -45.58 4.28 35.67
CA VAL A 80 -46.37 3.04 35.65
C VAL A 80 -46.25 2.31 37.00
N ASN A 81 -45.04 2.24 37.53
CA ASN A 81 -44.72 1.58 38.78
C ASN A 81 -44.72 2.55 39.97
N ALA A 82 -44.90 2.00 41.17
CA ALA A 82 -44.81 2.74 42.41
C ALA A 82 -43.45 3.45 42.52
N SER A 83 -43.47 4.67 43.06
CA SER A 83 -42.25 5.45 43.26
C SER A 83 -41.34 4.77 44.28
N VAL A 84 -40.04 4.73 44.01
CA VAL A 84 -39.03 4.11 44.88
C VAL A 84 -38.04 5.16 45.38
N GLU A 85 -37.76 5.19 46.69
CA GLU A 85 -36.74 6.07 47.26
C GLU A 85 -35.35 5.64 46.78
N ARG A 86 -34.56 6.60 46.31
CA ARG A 86 -33.23 6.40 45.72
C ARG A 86 -32.12 6.80 46.68
N THR A 87 -32.37 7.82 47.50
CA THR A 87 -31.45 8.25 48.56
C THR A 87 -31.39 7.22 49.69
N PRO A 88 -30.21 6.99 50.29
CA PRO A 88 -30.11 6.23 51.54
C PRO A 88 -30.89 6.89 52.68
N GLU A 89 -31.23 6.11 53.69
CA GLU A 89 -31.84 6.64 54.92
C GLU A 89 -30.92 7.70 55.56
N GLY A 90 -31.49 8.81 55.99
CA GLY A 90 -30.74 9.91 56.62
C GLY A 90 -29.86 10.74 55.66
N PHE A 91 -30.07 10.65 54.34
CA PHE A 91 -29.27 11.41 53.38
C PHE A 91 -29.40 12.94 53.57
N THR A 92 -28.28 13.62 53.81
CA THR A 92 -28.21 15.07 54.06
C THR A 92 -27.58 15.87 52.92
N GLY A 93 -27.03 15.19 51.90
CA GLY A 93 -26.39 15.85 50.76
C GLY A 93 -27.39 16.63 49.90
N THR A 94 -26.86 17.54 49.08
CA THR A 94 -27.63 18.39 48.15
C THR A 94 -27.48 17.99 46.68
N THR A 95 -26.75 16.89 46.43
CA THR A 95 -26.56 16.33 45.09
C THR A 95 -26.68 14.82 45.14
N PHE A 96 -27.33 14.22 44.14
CA PHE A 96 -27.50 12.77 44.06
C PHE A 96 -27.32 12.27 42.62
N GLN A 97 -26.66 11.12 42.45
CA GLN A 97 -26.54 10.45 41.16
C GLN A 97 -27.39 9.18 41.17
N ASP A 98 -28.34 9.10 40.26
CA ASP A 98 -29.21 7.94 40.12
C ASP A 98 -28.93 7.20 38.79
N THR A 99 -28.53 5.95 38.92
CA THR A 99 -28.35 5.05 37.77
C THR A 99 -29.72 4.55 37.30
N LEU A 100 -29.98 4.73 36.02
CA LEU A 100 -31.22 4.32 35.36
C LEU A 100 -31.06 2.89 34.83
N PRO A 101 -32.10 2.04 34.92
CA PRO A 101 -32.07 0.70 34.33
C PRO A 101 -32.32 0.71 32.81
N ASP A 102 -33.00 1.73 32.30
CA ASP A 102 -33.42 1.86 30.90
C ASP A 102 -33.47 3.35 30.52
N PRO A 103 -32.88 3.77 29.38
CA PRO A 103 -32.88 5.16 28.95
C PRO A 103 -34.16 5.56 28.18
N ARG A 104 -35.07 4.62 27.88
CA ARG A 104 -36.26 4.88 27.04
C ARG A 104 -37.44 5.52 27.79
N PRO A 105 -37.73 5.18 29.07
CA PRO A 105 -38.81 5.83 29.80
C PRO A 105 -38.50 7.29 30.14
N THR A 106 -39.55 8.10 30.29
CA THR A 106 -39.44 9.40 30.97
C THR A 106 -39.54 9.18 32.47
N TRP A 107 -38.48 9.51 33.20
CA TRP A 107 -38.42 9.35 34.64
C TRP A 107 -38.97 10.59 35.34
N ARG A 108 -39.67 10.39 36.46
CA ARG A 108 -40.19 11.47 37.31
C ARG A 108 -39.52 11.42 38.68
N TYR A 109 -39.04 12.56 39.15
CA TYR A 109 -38.38 12.72 40.42
C TYR A 109 -39.17 13.63 41.36
N SER A 110 -39.46 13.14 42.57
CA SER A 110 -40.02 13.92 43.68
C SER A 110 -38.97 14.01 44.78
N LEU A 111 -38.70 15.23 45.24
CA LEU A 111 -37.71 15.53 46.27
C LEU A 111 -38.43 16.12 47.49
N VAL A 112 -38.25 15.46 48.63
CA VAL A 112 -38.87 15.85 49.90
C VAL A 112 -37.79 16.15 50.93
N ALA A 113 -37.87 17.32 51.58
CA ALA A 113 -37.13 17.63 52.80
C ALA A 113 -37.95 17.21 54.01
N HIS A 114 -37.35 16.44 54.92
CA HIS A 114 -37.93 16.06 56.21
C HIS A 114 -37.28 16.83 57.34
N TYR A 115 -38.07 17.28 58.30
CA TYR A 115 -37.63 18.06 59.44
C TYR A 115 -37.71 17.24 60.74
N ALA A 116 -36.90 17.63 61.73
CA ALA A 116 -36.85 16.94 63.02
C ALA A 116 -38.19 17.01 63.80
N ASP A 117 -39.01 18.02 63.52
CA ASP A 117 -40.34 18.21 64.11
C ASP A 117 -41.46 17.40 63.39
N GLY A 118 -41.08 16.53 62.45
CA GLY A 118 -42.00 15.70 61.67
C GLY A 118 -42.69 16.41 60.51
N LYS A 119 -42.42 17.71 60.29
CA LYS A 119 -42.87 18.40 59.08
C LYS A 119 -42.07 17.96 57.86
N TRP A 120 -42.62 18.26 56.69
CA TRP A 120 -41.96 18.00 55.41
C TRP A 120 -42.34 19.08 54.39
N GLY A 121 -41.46 19.29 53.41
CA GLY A 121 -41.66 20.17 52.27
C GLY A 121 -41.22 19.47 51.00
N GLU A 122 -41.95 19.67 49.90
CA GLU A 122 -41.69 18.99 48.61
C GLU A 122 -41.35 20.03 47.54
N ALA A 123 -40.34 19.72 46.72
CA ALA A 123 -40.01 20.50 45.54
C ALA A 123 -40.94 20.15 44.37
N PRO A 124 -41.12 21.02 43.36
CA PRO A 124 -41.83 20.67 42.14
C PRO A 124 -41.26 19.38 41.51
N VAL A 125 -42.15 18.49 41.06
CA VAL A 125 -41.75 17.24 40.42
C VAL A 125 -41.00 17.55 39.12
N LEU A 126 -39.82 16.96 38.96
CA LEU A 126 -39.03 17.05 37.74
C LEU A 126 -39.27 15.85 36.84
N GLN A 127 -39.29 16.11 35.53
CA GLN A 127 -39.20 15.07 34.52
C GLN A 127 -37.77 15.00 33.99
N PHE A 128 -37.27 13.79 33.81
CA PHE A 128 -36.00 13.52 33.16
C PHE A 128 -36.25 12.63 31.94
N ILE A 129 -36.05 13.21 30.76
CA ILE A 129 -35.96 12.49 29.50
C ILE A 129 -34.47 12.22 29.30
N SER A 130 -34.09 10.95 29.27
CA SER A 130 -32.70 10.60 29.03
C SER A 130 -32.21 11.21 27.70
N PRO A 131 -31.01 11.82 27.68
CA PRO A 131 -30.37 12.21 26.43
C PRO A 131 -30.23 11.02 25.47
N PRO A 132 -30.12 11.26 24.15
CA PRO A 132 -29.90 10.19 23.18
C PRO A 132 -28.57 9.46 23.44
N LEU A 133 -28.52 8.19 23.04
CA LEU A 133 -27.26 7.43 23.00
C LEU A 133 -26.39 8.03 21.89
N LEU A 134 -25.19 8.48 22.23
CA LEU A 134 -24.28 9.13 21.30
C LEU A 134 -23.11 8.21 20.95
N ASN A 135 -22.66 8.28 19.70
CA ASN A 135 -21.39 7.69 19.28
C ASN A 135 -20.29 8.76 19.21
N PRO A 136 -19.00 8.37 19.15
CA PRO A 136 -17.92 9.34 18.94
C PRO A 136 -18.15 10.16 17.67
N SER A 137 -18.18 11.48 17.71
CA SER A 137 -18.27 12.33 16.52
C SER A 137 -16.97 12.36 15.70
N VAL A 138 -15.83 12.04 16.32
CA VAL A 138 -14.53 11.93 15.64
C VAL A 138 -14.04 10.49 15.71
N PHE A 139 -13.77 9.91 14.55
CA PHE A 139 -13.18 8.58 14.41
C PHE A 139 -12.22 8.56 13.21
N THR A 140 -11.00 8.11 13.43
CA THR A 140 -9.95 8.04 12.40
C THR A 140 -9.38 6.64 12.30
N ALA A 141 -9.04 6.23 11.07
CA ALA A 141 -8.34 4.99 10.77
C ALA A 141 -7.06 5.32 10.00
N ASN A 142 -5.91 4.94 10.55
CA ASN A 142 -4.60 5.24 9.99
C ASN A 142 -3.86 3.95 9.69
N HIS A 143 -3.50 3.73 8.43
CA HIS A 143 -2.71 2.56 8.04
C HIS A 143 -1.28 2.67 8.57
N LEU A 144 -0.78 1.61 9.21
CA LEU A 144 0.55 1.55 9.83
C LEU A 144 1.55 0.67 9.06
N GLY A 145 1.17 0.13 7.90
CA GLY A 145 1.95 -0.86 7.17
C GLY A 145 1.69 -2.31 7.63
N GLY A 146 1.98 -3.27 6.74
CA GLY A 146 1.90 -4.71 7.05
C GLY A 146 0.51 -5.19 7.48
N GLY A 147 -0.55 -4.55 6.97
CA GLY A 147 -1.94 -4.87 7.32
C GLY A 147 -2.41 -4.27 8.66
N LYS A 148 -1.55 -3.53 9.38
CA LYS A 148 -1.92 -2.91 10.65
C LYS A 148 -2.66 -1.59 10.44
N VAL A 149 -3.66 -1.33 11.27
CA VAL A 149 -4.44 -0.09 11.25
C VAL A 149 -4.62 0.43 12.66
N ALA A 150 -4.18 1.67 12.92
CA ALA A 150 -4.48 2.38 14.15
C ALA A 150 -5.87 3.03 14.05
N LEU A 151 -6.67 2.82 15.08
CA LEU A 151 -8.00 3.37 15.24
C LEU A 151 -7.98 4.31 16.45
N GLN A 152 -8.55 5.50 16.29
CA GLN A 152 -8.63 6.50 17.35
C GLN A 152 -9.95 7.26 17.26
N TRP A 153 -10.60 7.47 18.40
CA TRP A 153 -11.87 8.18 18.49
C TRP A 153 -11.95 9.08 19.72
N GLN A 154 -12.93 9.96 19.77
CA GLN A 154 -13.18 10.80 20.95
C GLN A 154 -14.00 10.05 22.01
N ALA A 155 -13.68 10.27 23.28
CA ALA A 155 -14.44 9.71 24.39
C ALA A 155 -15.89 10.24 24.40
N VAL A 156 -16.84 9.36 24.70
CA VAL A 156 -18.26 9.70 24.83
C VAL A 156 -18.66 9.69 26.30
N PRO A 157 -19.22 10.79 26.84
CA PRO A 157 -19.72 10.83 28.20
C PRO A 157 -20.77 9.74 28.48
N GLY A 158 -20.56 8.98 29.55
CA GLY A 158 -21.46 7.91 29.97
C GLY A 158 -21.25 6.56 29.28
N ALA A 159 -20.38 6.48 28.27
CA ALA A 159 -19.97 5.21 27.69
C ALA A 159 -19.06 4.44 28.67
N MET A 160 -19.31 3.15 28.83
CA MET A 160 -18.46 2.25 29.64
C MET A 160 -17.34 1.63 28.80
N LEU A 161 -17.63 1.35 27.54
CA LEU A 161 -16.71 0.77 26.58
C LEU A 161 -17.20 1.07 25.15
N TYR A 162 -16.40 0.70 24.17
CA TYR A 162 -16.70 0.87 22.76
C TYR A 162 -16.69 -0.48 22.08
N ARG A 163 -17.57 -0.65 21.10
CA ARG A 163 -17.52 -1.76 20.16
C ARG A 163 -17.01 -1.26 18.83
N LEU A 164 -16.05 -2.00 18.29
CA LEU A 164 -15.46 -1.79 16.99
C LEU A 164 -15.88 -2.93 16.06
N ASP A 165 -16.27 -2.58 14.84
CA ASP A 165 -16.60 -3.54 13.79
C ASP A 165 -15.83 -3.16 12.51
N GLY A 166 -15.40 -4.14 11.71
CA GLY A 166 -14.75 -3.90 10.42
C GLY A 166 -13.79 -5.03 10.01
N PRO A 167 -13.10 -4.89 8.88
CA PRO A 167 -12.13 -5.87 8.39
C PRO A 167 -11.00 -6.12 9.40
N GLY A 168 -10.58 -7.37 9.52
CA GLY A 168 -9.54 -7.79 10.48
C GLY A 168 -10.01 -7.87 11.94
N MET A 169 -11.31 -7.70 12.21
CA MET A 169 -11.92 -7.87 13.54
C MET A 169 -12.83 -9.10 13.61
N PRO A 170 -13.12 -9.63 14.82
CA PRO A 170 -14.12 -10.66 15.00
C PRO A 170 -15.51 -10.21 14.53
N HIS A 171 -16.30 -11.12 13.96
CA HIS A 171 -17.69 -10.85 13.54
C HIS A 171 -18.61 -10.44 14.71
N THR A 172 -18.22 -10.75 15.95
CA THR A 172 -18.91 -10.34 17.18
C THR A 172 -18.58 -8.91 17.61
N GLY A 173 -17.73 -8.21 16.86
CA GLY A 173 -17.14 -6.93 17.26
C GLY A 173 -16.01 -7.10 18.29
N GLN A 174 -15.10 -6.13 18.31
CA GLN A 174 -14.05 -6.03 19.31
C GLN A 174 -14.42 -4.96 20.34
N HIS A 175 -14.31 -5.28 21.62
CA HIS A 175 -14.65 -4.37 22.70
C HIS A 175 -13.39 -3.69 23.27
N GLN A 176 -13.49 -2.39 23.56
CA GLN A 176 -12.37 -1.59 24.10
C GLN A 176 -12.83 -0.60 25.15
N THR A 177 -12.09 -0.48 26.25
CA THR A 177 -12.31 0.57 27.27
C THR A 177 -11.52 1.83 26.97
N ALA A 178 -10.40 1.71 26.24
CA ALA A 178 -9.63 2.85 25.73
C ALA A 178 -10.34 3.53 24.54
N THR A 179 -9.84 4.69 24.14
CA THR A 179 -10.28 5.42 22.93
C THR A 179 -9.37 5.19 21.72
N THR A 180 -8.56 4.15 21.78
CA THR A 180 -7.65 3.72 20.73
C THR A 180 -7.67 2.20 20.61
N ALA A 181 -7.38 1.71 19.40
CA ALA A 181 -7.18 0.30 19.13
C ALA A 181 -6.24 0.10 17.94
N THR A 182 -5.66 -1.09 17.83
CA THR A 182 -4.88 -1.48 16.65
C THR A 182 -5.49 -2.75 16.07
N VAL A 183 -5.84 -2.71 14.79
CA VAL A 183 -6.18 -3.90 14.00
C VAL A 183 -4.87 -4.55 13.57
N PRO A 184 -4.58 -5.80 13.98
CA PRO A 184 -3.27 -6.41 13.71
C PRO A 184 -3.12 -6.88 12.26
N SER A 185 -4.22 -7.30 11.63
CA SER A 185 -4.22 -7.95 10.31
C SER A 185 -5.49 -7.62 9.53
N ALA A 186 -5.59 -6.40 9.02
CA ALA A 186 -6.63 -6.03 8.06
C ALA A 186 -6.31 -6.57 6.65
N PRO A 187 -7.29 -7.07 5.90
CA PRO A 187 -7.12 -7.43 4.48
C PRO A 187 -6.63 -6.24 3.65
N PRO A 188 -5.82 -6.46 2.59
CA PRO A 188 -5.37 -5.39 1.70
C PRO A 188 -6.54 -4.79 0.91
N GLY A 189 -6.49 -3.48 0.67
CA GLY A 189 -7.52 -2.72 -0.04
C GLY A 189 -8.27 -1.73 0.84
N PRO A 190 -9.42 -1.21 0.38
CA PRO A 190 -10.23 -0.27 1.15
C PRO A 190 -10.84 -0.96 2.37
N GLY A 191 -10.51 -0.45 3.57
CA GLY A 191 -11.13 -0.88 4.83
C GLY A 191 -12.08 0.17 5.37
N THR A 192 -13.23 -0.26 5.89
CA THR A 192 -14.18 0.58 6.62
C THR A 192 -14.41 -0.01 8.00
N TRP A 193 -14.14 0.78 9.04
CA TRP A 193 -14.42 0.43 10.42
C TRP A 193 -15.55 1.29 10.96
N LYS A 194 -16.22 0.75 11.98
CA LYS A 194 -17.28 1.41 12.74
C LYS A 194 -16.92 1.41 14.21
N VAL A 195 -17.27 2.48 14.91
CA VAL A 195 -17.20 2.55 16.38
C VAL A 195 -18.57 2.91 16.94
N SER A 196 -19.01 2.15 17.94
CA SER A 196 -20.23 2.43 18.71
C SER A 196 -19.90 2.55 20.20
N ALA A 197 -20.47 3.54 20.87
CA ALA A 197 -20.38 3.65 22.32
C ALA A 197 -21.38 2.70 22.99
N LEU A 198 -20.90 1.94 23.98
CA LEU A 198 -21.71 1.03 24.77
C LEU A 198 -21.90 1.60 26.18
N TYR A 199 -23.16 1.73 26.55
CA TYR A 199 -23.62 2.22 27.85
C TYR A 199 -23.97 1.03 28.76
N PRO A 200 -24.09 1.23 30.10
CA PRO A 200 -24.51 0.19 31.02
C PRO A 200 -25.71 -0.63 30.52
N GLY A 201 -25.74 -1.94 30.75
CA GLY A 201 -26.83 -2.79 30.22
C GLY A 201 -26.74 -3.05 28.71
N ASN A 202 -25.60 -2.77 28.08
CA ASN A 202 -25.33 -2.97 26.64
C ASN A 202 -26.22 -2.16 25.70
N PHE A 203 -26.74 -1.02 26.16
CA PHE A 203 -27.43 -0.07 25.29
C PHE A 203 -26.40 0.63 24.38
N ALA A 204 -26.72 0.72 23.09
CA ALA A 204 -25.95 1.43 22.09
C ALA A 204 -26.86 1.86 20.93
N ASP A 205 -26.46 2.91 20.21
CA ASP A 205 -27.03 3.24 18.91
C ASP A 205 -26.14 2.69 17.80
N TYR A 206 -26.45 1.48 17.32
CA TYR A 206 -25.73 0.86 16.21
C TYR A 206 -26.10 1.46 14.83
N GLY A 207 -27.24 2.15 14.74
CA GLY A 207 -27.73 2.72 13.48
C GLY A 207 -26.91 3.92 13.03
N THR A 208 -26.36 4.66 13.99
CA THR A 208 -25.54 5.86 13.75
C THR A 208 -24.06 5.65 14.11
N ALA A 209 -23.57 4.41 14.07
CA ALA A 209 -22.17 4.11 14.36
C ALA A 209 -21.23 4.94 13.48
N THR A 210 -20.23 5.55 14.10
CA THR A 210 -19.30 6.44 13.40
C THR A 210 -18.33 5.63 12.57
N VAL A 211 -18.10 6.05 11.33
CA VAL A 211 -17.26 5.33 10.37
C VAL A 211 -15.91 6.00 10.15
N ALA A 212 -14.88 5.19 9.94
CA ALA A 212 -13.57 5.64 9.46
C ALA A 212 -13.07 4.69 8.39
N GLN A 213 -12.30 5.22 7.44
CA GLN A 213 -11.79 4.47 6.30
C GLN A 213 -10.27 4.64 6.17
N ALA A 214 -9.61 3.59 5.70
CA ALA A 214 -8.20 3.63 5.33
C ALA A 214 -7.94 2.68 4.17
N MET A 215 -6.95 3.02 3.33
CA MET A 215 -6.42 2.10 2.34
C MET A 215 -5.33 1.25 2.99
N VAL A 216 -5.62 -0.05 3.17
CA VAL A 216 -4.70 -1.00 3.77
C VAL A 216 -3.77 -1.55 2.69
N ARG A 217 -2.47 -1.33 2.85
CA ARG A 217 -1.45 -1.84 1.93
C ARG A 217 -0.64 -2.93 2.63
N VAL A 218 -0.54 -4.08 1.96
CA VAL A 218 0.19 -5.24 2.47
C VAL A 218 1.03 -5.76 1.34
N LEU A 219 2.31 -6.04 1.62
CA LEU A 219 3.17 -6.75 0.70
C LEU A 219 2.86 -8.24 0.83
N PRO A 220 2.27 -8.89 -0.18
CA PRO A 220 1.93 -10.30 -0.07
C PRO A 220 3.19 -11.16 -0.15
N GLN A 221 3.15 -12.32 0.51
CA GLN A 221 4.22 -13.31 0.42
C GLN A 221 4.22 -13.94 -0.97
N ARG A 222 5.40 -14.01 -1.58
CA ARG A 222 5.58 -14.51 -2.95
C ARG A 222 5.74 -16.02 -2.99
N ALA A 223 5.25 -16.64 -4.07
CA ALA A 223 5.36 -18.08 -4.30
C ALA A 223 6.70 -18.51 -4.93
N ILE A 224 7.43 -17.59 -5.56
CA ILE A 224 8.72 -17.87 -6.22
C ILE A 224 9.71 -16.72 -5.95
N PRO A 225 11.03 -16.95 -6.07
CA PRO A 225 12.03 -15.90 -6.05
C PRO A 225 11.80 -14.79 -7.10
N TRP A 226 12.39 -13.62 -6.89
CA TRP A 226 12.43 -12.54 -7.89
C TRP A 226 13.20 -13.00 -9.13
N LEU A 227 12.87 -12.45 -10.30
CA LEU A 227 13.62 -12.65 -11.55
C LEU A 227 13.96 -14.11 -11.89
N SER A 228 13.14 -15.07 -11.45
CA SER A 228 13.36 -16.52 -11.58
C SER A 228 12.29 -17.25 -12.38
N ARG A 229 11.36 -16.56 -13.05
CA ARG A 229 10.26 -17.19 -13.81
C ARG A 229 10.77 -17.97 -15.02
N LYS A 230 11.94 -17.60 -15.54
CA LYS A 230 12.65 -18.36 -16.59
C LYS A 230 13.56 -19.46 -16.02
N GLY A 231 13.60 -19.60 -14.70
CA GLY A 231 14.51 -20.47 -13.96
C GLY A 231 15.52 -19.64 -13.17
N LEU A 232 16.17 -20.27 -12.19
CA LEU A 232 17.29 -19.68 -11.45
C LEU A 232 18.62 -19.80 -12.22
N GLY A 233 18.65 -20.64 -13.25
CA GLY A 233 19.87 -21.03 -13.95
C GLY A 233 20.76 -21.94 -13.10
N SER A 234 21.97 -22.21 -13.60
CA SER A 234 22.98 -22.98 -12.86
C SER A 234 24.37 -22.44 -13.15
N HIS A 235 25.33 -22.77 -12.30
CA HIS A 235 26.74 -22.40 -12.52
C HIS A 235 27.29 -22.97 -13.84
N ALA A 236 26.92 -24.21 -14.18
CA ALA A 236 27.35 -24.86 -15.41
C ALA A 236 26.77 -24.15 -16.65
N GLU A 237 25.48 -23.85 -16.63
CA GLU A 237 24.82 -23.08 -17.69
C GLU A 237 25.47 -21.71 -17.88
N ALA A 238 25.64 -20.96 -16.79
CA ALA A 238 26.26 -19.64 -16.81
C ALA A 238 27.69 -19.71 -17.36
N THR A 239 28.46 -20.73 -16.98
CA THR A 239 29.83 -20.91 -17.46
C THR A 239 29.86 -21.23 -18.95
N SER A 240 29.01 -22.12 -19.44
CA SER A 240 28.94 -22.45 -20.88
C SER A 240 28.48 -21.27 -21.73
N HIS A 241 27.42 -20.58 -21.29
CA HIS A 241 26.93 -19.33 -21.90
C HIS A 241 28.03 -18.28 -22.01
N MET A 242 28.77 -18.08 -20.91
CA MET A 242 29.86 -17.12 -20.87
C MET A 242 31.08 -17.52 -21.69
N ASN A 243 31.45 -18.80 -21.73
CA ASN A 243 32.63 -19.27 -22.45
C ASN A 243 32.43 -19.23 -23.98
N TYR A 244 31.21 -19.42 -24.48
CA TYR A 244 30.94 -19.41 -25.93
C TYR A 244 31.28 -18.07 -26.59
N GLU A 245 30.93 -16.92 -25.97
CA GLU A 245 31.30 -15.62 -26.56
C GLU A 245 32.79 -15.30 -26.49
N CYS A 246 33.47 -15.92 -25.53
CA CYS A 246 34.88 -15.68 -25.29
C CYS A 246 35.79 -16.18 -26.41
N ASP A 247 35.27 -17.07 -27.26
CA ASP A 247 35.96 -17.55 -28.45
C ASP A 247 35.66 -16.69 -29.69
N TYR A 248 34.66 -15.79 -29.65
CA TYR A 248 34.05 -15.23 -30.87
C TYR A 248 33.92 -13.70 -30.91
N VAL A 249 33.77 -13.02 -29.76
CA VAL A 249 33.53 -11.56 -29.72
C VAL A 249 34.48 -10.83 -28.75
N VAL A 250 34.93 -11.50 -27.70
CA VAL A 250 35.74 -10.91 -26.63
C VAL A 250 36.85 -11.89 -26.24
N ASN A 251 38.13 -11.52 -26.33
CA ASN A 251 39.19 -12.40 -25.81
C ASN A 251 39.09 -12.49 -24.27
N CYS A 252 38.64 -13.62 -23.73
CA CYS A 252 38.44 -13.81 -22.29
C CYS A 252 39.48 -14.74 -21.64
N SER A 253 40.73 -14.78 -22.12
CA SER A 253 41.79 -15.62 -21.56
C SER A 253 42.23 -15.16 -20.15
N GLY A 254 41.38 -15.36 -19.14
CA GLY A 254 41.62 -15.08 -17.71
C GLY A 254 41.71 -13.60 -17.34
N SER A 255 42.03 -12.75 -18.30
CA SER A 255 41.87 -11.32 -18.26
C SER A 255 40.99 -10.94 -19.45
N MET A 256 39.83 -10.35 -19.21
CA MET A 256 39.26 -9.46 -20.23
C MET A 256 40.20 -8.26 -20.30
N THR A 257 41.24 -8.39 -21.11
CA THR A 257 41.63 -7.23 -21.90
C THR A 257 40.48 -7.07 -22.87
N MET A 258 39.45 -6.37 -22.41
CA MET A 258 38.51 -5.70 -23.27
C MET A 258 39.38 -4.81 -24.15
N ASN A 259 39.90 -5.36 -25.24
CA ASN A 259 40.57 -4.61 -26.28
C ASN A 259 39.45 -3.87 -27.00
N LEU A 260 38.82 -2.93 -26.29
CA LEU A 260 37.77 -2.06 -26.81
C LEU A 260 38.34 -1.16 -27.90
N ASN A 261 39.67 -1.00 -27.93
CA ASN A 261 40.38 -0.46 -29.08
C ASN A 261 40.17 -1.30 -30.35
N ALA A 262 39.96 -2.62 -30.26
CA ALA A 262 39.59 -3.43 -31.42
C ALA A 262 38.20 -3.07 -31.98
N PHE A 263 37.33 -2.43 -31.19
CA PHE A 263 36.04 -1.86 -31.60
C PHE A 263 36.13 -0.42 -32.12
N GLY A 264 37.35 0.13 -32.25
CA GLY A 264 37.58 1.48 -32.77
C GLY A 264 37.11 2.61 -31.86
N TRP A 265 36.68 2.30 -30.63
CA TRP A 265 36.22 3.26 -29.62
C TRP A 265 36.89 2.94 -28.29
N PRO A 266 37.57 3.90 -27.64
CA PRO A 266 38.01 3.74 -26.26
C PRO A 266 36.77 3.84 -25.38
N LEU A 267 36.04 2.73 -25.23
CA LEU A 267 34.88 2.66 -24.34
C LEU A 267 35.24 2.96 -22.88
N TRP A 268 36.53 2.88 -22.53
CA TRP A 268 37.05 3.32 -21.24
C TRP A 268 38.41 3.99 -21.43
N GLY A 269 38.43 5.33 -21.49
CA GLY A 269 39.66 6.10 -21.20
C GLY A 269 40.14 7.17 -22.18
N LEU A 270 39.35 7.77 -23.09
CA LEU A 270 39.74 8.96 -23.87
C LEU A 270 38.54 9.90 -24.21
N PRO A 271 38.76 11.21 -24.50
CA PRO A 271 37.92 12.35 -24.10
C PRO A 271 36.62 12.59 -24.91
N THR A 272 36.28 11.71 -25.83
CA THR A 272 34.98 11.76 -26.51
C THR A 272 34.08 10.73 -25.87
N ARG A 273 33.20 11.18 -24.96
CA ARG A 273 32.05 10.41 -24.47
C ARG A 273 31.48 9.57 -25.62
N ALA A 274 31.14 8.30 -25.38
CA ALA A 274 30.30 7.61 -26.33
C ALA A 274 29.09 8.51 -26.61
N ALA A 275 28.85 8.85 -27.88
CA ALA A 275 27.96 9.95 -28.26
C ALA A 275 26.49 9.73 -27.81
N SER A 276 26.19 8.57 -27.22
CA SER A 276 24.88 8.05 -26.82
C SER A 276 24.79 7.62 -25.34
N GLU A 277 25.77 7.86 -24.47
CA GLU A 277 25.70 7.38 -23.09
C GLU A 277 24.67 8.12 -22.22
N ALA A 278 23.75 7.40 -21.60
CA ALA A 278 22.72 7.93 -20.71
C ALA A 278 22.93 7.54 -19.24
N VAL A 279 22.78 8.50 -18.32
CA VAL A 279 22.84 8.32 -16.86
C VAL A 279 21.48 8.61 -16.24
N TYR A 280 20.93 7.67 -15.46
CA TYR A 280 19.59 7.77 -14.89
C TYR A 280 19.38 6.82 -13.71
N GLY A 281 18.43 7.12 -12.84
CA GLY A 281 17.90 6.20 -11.83
C GLY A 281 16.82 5.29 -12.42
N ASN A 282 16.98 3.96 -12.28
CA ASN A 282 15.92 2.99 -12.58
C ASN A 282 15.12 2.68 -11.31
N ALA A 283 14.23 3.61 -10.93
CA ALA A 283 13.44 3.52 -9.71
C ALA A 283 12.29 2.50 -9.77
N ILE A 284 11.99 1.93 -10.94
CA ILE A 284 10.78 1.13 -11.15
C ILE A 284 11.11 -0.34 -11.36
N ASP A 285 12.26 -0.68 -11.97
CA ASP A 285 12.63 -2.07 -12.21
C ASP A 285 13.68 -2.58 -11.22
N LEU A 286 14.88 -2.00 -11.26
CA LEU A 286 16.06 -2.55 -10.58
C LEU A 286 16.42 -1.80 -9.29
N GLY A 287 15.89 -0.60 -9.07
CA GLY A 287 16.11 0.17 -7.85
C GLY A 287 17.53 0.69 -7.69
N VAL A 288 18.26 0.84 -8.81
CA VAL A 288 19.64 1.33 -8.85
C VAL A 288 19.80 2.38 -9.93
N GLY A 289 20.84 3.19 -9.77
CA GLY A 289 21.30 4.09 -10.81
C GLY A 289 21.98 3.31 -11.93
N ARG A 290 21.81 3.78 -13.16
CA ARG A 290 22.35 3.15 -14.37
C ARG A 290 23.08 4.17 -15.22
N ARG A 291 24.19 3.74 -15.78
CA ARG A 291 24.87 4.41 -16.91
C ARG A 291 24.85 3.42 -18.05
N THR A 292 24.14 3.73 -19.12
CA THR A 292 23.86 2.82 -20.23
C THR A 292 24.32 3.44 -21.53
N ASP A 293 24.94 2.65 -22.38
CA ASP A 293 25.29 3.04 -23.74
C ASP A 293 25.19 1.83 -24.67
N CYS A 294 24.96 2.12 -25.95
CA CYS A 294 24.83 1.13 -26.99
C CYS A 294 25.62 1.56 -28.23
N ALA A 295 26.17 0.58 -28.94
CA ALA A 295 26.86 0.79 -30.21
C ALA A 295 26.63 -0.38 -31.16
N GLN A 296 26.73 -0.13 -32.46
CA GLN A 296 26.70 -1.17 -33.49
C GLN A 296 28.03 -1.21 -34.24
N ARG A 297 28.46 -2.41 -34.60
CA ARG A 297 29.68 -2.62 -35.40
C ARG A 297 29.45 -3.64 -36.51
N PRO A 298 29.93 -3.39 -37.75
CA PRO A 298 30.03 -4.42 -38.76
C PRO A 298 31.12 -5.44 -38.40
N VAL A 299 30.79 -6.72 -38.46
CA VAL A 299 31.76 -7.81 -38.37
C VAL A 299 32.35 -8.06 -39.75
N ALA A 300 33.68 -8.15 -39.83
CA ALA A 300 34.37 -8.40 -41.08
C ALA A 300 33.97 -9.77 -41.69
N PRO A 301 34.09 -9.96 -43.02
CA PRO A 301 33.82 -11.24 -43.68
C PRO A 301 34.51 -12.43 -43.00
N PRO A 302 33.92 -13.64 -43.02
CA PRO A 302 32.81 -14.07 -43.88
C PRO A 302 31.40 -13.75 -43.34
N TYR A 303 31.28 -13.20 -42.13
CA TYR A 303 30.00 -12.92 -41.50
C TYR A 303 29.67 -11.44 -41.61
N ALA A 304 29.24 -10.98 -42.78
CA ALA A 304 28.76 -9.61 -43.00
C ALA A 304 27.47 -9.36 -42.20
N ARG A 305 27.61 -9.15 -40.89
CA ARG A 305 26.53 -8.89 -39.93
C ARG A 305 26.90 -7.72 -39.04
N PHE A 306 25.88 -7.05 -38.52
CA PHE A 306 26.05 -6.07 -37.44
C PHE A 306 25.92 -6.77 -36.09
N VAL A 307 26.83 -6.47 -35.18
CA VAL A 307 26.69 -6.83 -33.76
C VAL A 307 26.35 -5.54 -33.02
N THR A 308 25.24 -5.58 -32.29
CA THR A 308 24.89 -4.53 -31.34
C THR A 308 25.45 -4.90 -29.98
N ILE A 309 26.06 -3.93 -29.31
CA ILE A 309 26.60 -4.07 -27.96
C ILE A 309 25.98 -2.98 -27.12
N CYS A 310 25.31 -3.37 -26.04
CA CYS A 310 24.84 -2.45 -25.03
C CYS A 310 25.45 -2.83 -23.69
N TYR A 311 26.04 -1.88 -22.98
CA TYR A 311 26.47 -2.08 -21.61
C TYR A 311 25.69 -1.18 -20.67
N SER A 312 25.67 -1.57 -19.40
CA SER A 312 25.07 -0.75 -18.38
C SER A 312 25.71 -1.04 -17.02
N THR A 313 26.25 0.00 -16.38
CA THR A 313 26.84 -0.08 -15.03
C THR A 313 25.80 0.30 -13.98
N SER A 314 26.02 -0.17 -12.74
CA SER A 314 25.14 0.15 -11.61
C SER A 314 25.81 1.12 -10.63
N HIS A 315 25.05 2.06 -10.09
CA HIS A 315 25.46 2.97 -9.01
C HIS A 315 24.32 3.22 -8.01
N GLY A 316 24.63 3.92 -6.90
CA GLY A 316 23.73 4.08 -5.76
C GLY A 316 23.69 2.84 -4.86
N PRO A 317 22.86 2.84 -3.81
CA PRO A 317 22.66 1.67 -2.94
C PRO A 317 22.09 0.50 -3.71
N GLY A 318 22.63 -0.69 -3.51
CA GLY A 318 22.14 -1.92 -4.14
C GLY A 318 21.27 -2.75 -3.20
N PRO A 319 20.81 -3.91 -3.65
CA PRO A 319 19.86 -4.71 -2.88
C PRO A 319 20.37 -5.05 -1.48
N GLY A 320 19.51 -4.80 -0.48
CA GLY A 320 19.80 -5.03 0.94
C GLY A 320 20.44 -3.85 1.67
N GLU A 321 20.81 -2.78 0.96
CA GLU A 321 21.41 -1.60 1.54
C GLU A 321 20.38 -0.49 1.82
N ALA A 322 20.70 0.36 2.79
CA ALA A 322 19.89 1.54 3.08
C ALA A 322 19.83 2.47 1.85
N GLY A 323 18.61 2.83 1.44
CA GLY A 323 18.36 3.65 0.27
C GLY A 323 18.24 2.87 -1.06
N PHE A 324 18.26 1.53 -1.05
CA PHE A 324 17.95 0.74 -2.23
C PHE A 324 16.55 1.05 -2.76
N GLY A 325 16.44 1.37 -4.06
CA GLY A 325 15.18 1.76 -4.69
C GLY A 325 14.74 3.20 -4.42
N ASP A 326 15.46 3.96 -3.60
CA ASP A 326 15.11 5.35 -3.31
C ASP A 326 15.54 6.28 -4.46
N PRO A 327 14.61 6.98 -5.15
CA PRO A 327 14.91 7.96 -6.18
C PRO A 327 15.96 9.01 -5.79
N ALA A 328 16.04 9.38 -4.50
CA ALA A 328 16.99 10.38 -4.01
C ALA A 328 18.44 9.87 -3.98
N THR A 329 18.66 8.55 -3.92
CA THR A 329 20.00 7.95 -3.77
C THR A 329 20.51 7.33 -5.07
N ILE A 330 19.62 7.03 -6.02
CA ILE A 330 19.94 6.32 -7.28
C ILE A 330 20.08 7.25 -8.49
N THR A 331 19.85 8.56 -8.30
CA THR A 331 20.00 9.58 -9.34
C THR A 331 21.40 10.18 -9.40
N TYR A 332 22.19 9.97 -8.34
CA TYR A 332 23.56 10.44 -8.22
C TYR A 332 24.53 9.27 -8.37
N ALA A 333 25.34 9.27 -9.43
CA ALA A 333 26.70 8.75 -9.28
C ALA A 333 27.37 9.68 -8.25
N ALA A 334 27.67 9.19 -7.06
CA ALA A 334 28.10 9.99 -5.91
C ALA A 334 28.95 11.21 -6.30
N ALA A 335 28.50 12.39 -5.87
CA ALA A 335 29.24 13.64 -5.98
C ALA A 335 30.62 13.47 -5.32
N GLY A 336 31.65 13.27 -6.15
CA GLY A 336 33.00 12.91 -5.73
C GLY A 336 33.92 12.57 -6.90
N THR A 337 33.38 12.08 -8.02
CA THR A 337 34.05 12.15 -9.33
C THR A 337 33.46 13.34 -10.06
N GLN A 338 34.17 14.46 -10.02
CA GLN A 338 33.72 15.66 -10.68
C GLN A 338 33.52 15.37 -12.18
N MET A 339 32.34 15.72 -12.70
CA MET A 339 32.26 16.25 -14.06
C MET A 339 32.93 17.64 -14.06
N GLU A 340 34.24 17.69 -13.77
CA GLU A 340 34.99 18.94 -13.81
C GLU A 340 35.15 19.32 -15.27
N THR A 341 34.51 20.41 -15.63
CA THR A 341 34.83 21.22 -16.80
C THR A 341 36.24 21.77 -16.68
N LYS A 342 37.28 20.94 -16.72
CA LYS A 342 38.64 21.41 -16.98
C LYS A 342 38.87 21.45 -18.49
N PRO A 343 39.30 22.59 -19.04
CA PRO A 343 39.77 22.65 -20.42
C PRO A 343 40.87 21.60 -20.59
N HIS A 344 40.74 20.76 -21.62
CA HIS A 344 41.68 19.70 -21.93
C HIS A 344 43.11 20.24 -22.08
N ASP A 345 43.99 19.92 -21.13
CA ASP A 345 45.43 19.89 -21.39
C ASP A 345 45.73 18.53 -22.00
N LEU A 346 45.98 18.50 -23.32
CA LEU A 346 46.16 17.29 -24.13
C LEU A 346 47.45 16.50 -23.79
N ASN A 347 48.20 16.91 -22.78
CA ASN A 347 49.52 16.35 -22.47
C ASN A 347 49.58 15.51 -21.19
N ASN A 348 48.49 15.36 -20.43
CA ASN A 348 48.47 14.58 -19.18
C ASN A 348 47.37 13.50 -19.19
N TYR A 349 47.67 12.36 -19.81
CA TYR A 349 46.77 11.20 -19.98
C TYR A 349 46.61 10.30 -18.74
N SER A 350 47.18 10.66 -17.58
CA SER A 350 47.24 9.76 -16.41
C SER A 350 46.11 9.90 -15.39
N SER A 351 45.36 11.01 -15.38
CA SER A 351 44.30 11.25 -14.39
C SER A 351 42.90 10.81 -14.84
N THR A 352 42.62 10.75 -16.15
CA THR A 352 41.28 10.41 -16.68
C THR A 352 40.92 8.93 -16.59
N MET A 353 41.90 8.05 -16.40
CA MET A 353 41.64 6.62 -16.24
C MET A 353 41.18 6.27 -14.82
N LEU A 354 41.67 6.97 -13.78
CA LEU A 354 41.20 6.77 -12.40
C LEU A 354 39.71 7.10 -12.24
N ASP A 355 39.22 8.11 -12.95
CA ASP A 355 37.80 8.45 -12.99
C ASP A 355 36.96 7.39 -13.70
N ALA A 356 37.54 6.67 -14.68
CA ALA A 356 36.89 5.56 -15.36
C ALA A 356 36.63 4.35 -14.44
N TRP A 357 37.42 4.21 -13.38
CA TRP A 357 37.33 3.10 -12.44
C TRP A 357 36.49 3.41 -11.20
N GLY A 358 36.24 4.69 -10.91
CA GLY A 358 35.12 5.14 -10.08
C GLY A 358 33.74 4.87 -10.71
N MET A 359 33.67 4.41 -11.98
CA MET A 359 32.42 4.22 -12.75
C MET A 359 31.74 2.86 -12.56
N MET A 360 32.36 1.91 -11.85
CA MET A 360 31.78 0.56 -11.64
C MET A 360 31.88 0.05 -10.19
N PRO A 361 31.57 0.83 -9.14
CA PRO A 361 31.71 0.34 -7.76
C PRO A 361 30.92 -0.96 -7.48
N ARG A 362 29.92 -1.28 -8.31
CA ARG A 362 29.04 -2.47 -8.18
C ARG A 362 29.03 -3.40 -9.39
N GLY A 363 29.96 -3.21 -10.33
CA GLY A 363 29.98 -3.97 -11.58
C GLY A 363 29.01 -3.48 -12.64
N GLY A 364 28.89 -4.26 -13.71
CA GLY A 364 28.11 -3.92 -14.89
C GLY A 364 27.61 -5.13 -15.65
N THR A 365 26.61 -4.91 -16.48
CA THR A 365 26.06 -5.90 -17.40
C THR A 365 26.29 -5.49 -18.84
N MET A 366 26.46 -6.46 -19.72
CA MET A 366 26.58 -6.25 -21.15
C MET A 366 25.66 -7.22 -21.90
N ILE A 367 25.09 -6.74 -23.00
CA ILE A 367 24.31 -7.52 -23.93
C ILE A 367 24.97 -7.35 -25.30
N THR A 368 25.37 -8.46 -25.91
CA THR A 368 25.68 -8.50 -27.33
C THR A 368 24.51 -9.13 -28.07
N MET A 369 24.16 -8.61 -29.24
CA MET A 369 23.05 -9.11 -30.03
C MET A 369 23.39 -9.07 -31.50
N ASP A 370 23.06 -10.15 -32.20
CA ASP A 370 23.10 -10.24 -33.65
C ASP A 370 21.98 -11.17 -34.16
N GLN A 371 21.99 -11.47 -35.45
CA GLN A 371 21.01 -12.37 -36.09
C GLN A 371 20.98 -13.81 -35.53
N THR A 372 22.01 -14.23 -34.77
CA THR A 372 22.10 -15.58 -34.18
C THR A 372 21.59 -15.63 -32.74
N GLY A 373 21.28 -14.49 -32.14
CA GLY A 373 20.73 -14.39 -30.78
C GLY A 373 21.47 -13.37 -29.93
N ALA A 374 21.17 -13.36 -28.64
CA ALA A 374 21.77 -12.47 -27.66
C ALA A 374 22.67 -13.22 -26.66
N THR A 375 23.69 -12.53 -26.20
CA THR A 375 24.50 -12.96 -25.07
C THR A 375 24.50 -11.91 -23.97
N PHE A 376 24.02 -12.34 -22.81
CA PHE A 376 24.08 -11.60 -21.56
C PHE A 376 25.37 -11.89 -20.81
N MET A 377 26.00 -10.85 -20.28
CA MET A 377 27.22 -10.95 -19.50
C MET A 377 27.15 -10.02 -18.29
N ALA A 378 27.81 -10.42 -17.21
CA ALA A 378 27.95 -9.67 -15.98
C ALA A 378 29.41 -9.62 -15.53
N PHE A 379 29.80 -8.49 -14.94
CA PHE A 379 31.18 -8.20 -14.56
C PHE A 379 31.24 -7.45 -13.24
N THR A 380 32.31 -7.64 -12.50
CA THR A 380 32.72 -6.82 -11.35
C THR A 380 34.05 -6.12 -11.67
N PRO A 381 34.39 -4.99 -11.03
CA PRO A 381 35.77 -4.50 -11.07
C PRO A 381 36.72 -5.60 -10.61
N GLY A 382 37.83 -5.78 -11.34
CA GLY A 382 38.89 -6.66 -10.90
C GLY A 382 39.63 -6.10 -9.69
N THR A 383 40.12 -7.00 -8.83
CA THR A 383 40.92 -6.65 -7.64
C THR A 383 42.41 -6.49 -7.94
N ASN A 384 42.87 -6.97 -9.10
CA ASN A 384 44.29 -7.00 -9.42
C ASN A 384 44.71 -5.73 -10.18
N GLN A 385 45.24 -4.76 -9.44
CA GLN A 385 46.19 -3.79 -9.99
C GLN A 385 47.54 -4.50 -10.19
N SER A 386 47.67 -5.37 -11.19
CA SER A 386 48.99 -5.89 -11.53
C SER A 386 49.73 -4.84 -12.37
N PRO A 387 50.93 -4.39 -11.98
CA PRO A 387 51.77 -3.56 -12.82
C PRO A 387 52.39 -4.45 -13.91
N SER A 388 51.58 -5.00 -14.80
CA SER A 388 52.11 -5.67 -15.97
C SER A 388 52.61 -4.60 -16.94
N TYR A 389 53.91 -4.62 -17.16
CA TYR A 389 54.68 -3.87 -18.15
C TYR A 389 54.12 -4.09 -19.58
N LEU A 390 52.97 -3.51 -19.90
CA LEU A 390 52.58 -3.19 -21.26
C LEU A 390 52.95 -1.72 -21.46
N GLY A 391 53.98 -1.48 -22.27
CA GLY A 391 54.64 -0.19 -22.39
C GLY A 391 53.69 1.00 -22.51
N ASN A 392 53.95 2.02 -21.69
CA ASN A 392 53.49 3.40 -21.80
C ASN A 392 52.00 3.74 -21.98
N TRP A 393 51.07 2.78 -21.97
CA TRP A 393 49.64 3.07 -22.13
C TRP A 393 48.75 2.16 -21.27
N GLY A 394 48.45 2.60 -20.04
CA GLY A 394 47.26 2.20 -19.30
C GLY A 394 47.42 1.12 -18.22
N PHE A 395 47.00 1.46 -17.00
CA PHE A 395 46.72 0.49 -15.94
C PHE A 395 45.49 -0.34 -16.34
N ALA A 396 45.67 -1.63 -16.64
CA ALA A 396 44.58 -2.55 -16.96
C ALA A 396 44.08 -3.25 -15.69
N VAL A 397 43.19 -2.63 -14.91
CA VAL A 397 42.34 -3.43 -14.02
C VAL A 397 41.42 -4.25 -14.90
N THR A 398 41.56 -5.57 -14.81
CA THR A 398 40.81 -6.46 -15.66
C THR A 398 39.44 -6.73 -15.03
N PRO A 399 38.31 -6.37 -15.65
CA PRO A 399 36.99 -6.75 -15.14
C PRO A 399 36.91 -8.27 -14.98
N VAL A 400 36.41 -8.71 -13.82
CA VAL A 400 36.23 -10.12 -13.53
C VAL A 400 34.83 -10.52 -13.92
N ARG A 401 34.74 -11.60 -14.69
CA ARG A 401 33.48 -12.19 -15.14
C ARG A 401 32.70 -12.75 -13.96
N LEU A 402 31.39 -12.49 -13.96
CA LEU A 402 30.46 -13.04 -13.00
C LEU A 402 29.48 -13.99 -13.70
N ASN A 403 29.32 -15.18 -13.12
CA ASN A 403 28.26 -16.10 -13.54
C ASN A 403 26.88 -15.69 -13.01
N THR A 404 26.84 -14.69 -12.13
CA THR A 404 25.63 -14.24 -11.45
C THR A 404 25.51 -12.71 -11.44
N THR A 405 24.29 -12.24 -11.22
CA THR A 405 23.93 -10.84 -10.99
C THR A 405 23.07 -10.74 -9.73
N THR A 406 23.20 -9.66 -8.96
CA THR A 406 22.34 -9.37 -7.81
C THR A 406 21.51 -8.13 -8.10
N PHE A 407 20.21 -8.33 -8.36
CA PHE A 407 19.26 -7.26 -8.71
C PHE A 407 18.13 -7.09 -7.68
N ASP A 408 18.10 -7.93 -6.65
CA ASP A 408 17.10 -7.94 -5.59
C ASP A 408 17.72 -8.51 -4.31
N THR A 409 16.99 -8.34 -3.22
CA THR A 409 17.41 -8.66 -1.85
C THR A 409 17.51 -10.16 -1.57
N GLU A 410 17.08 -11.03 -2.49
CA GLU A 410 17.22 -12.50 -2.33
C GLU A 410 18.60 -13.00 -2.76
N GLY A 411 19.46 -12.12 -3.27
CA GLY A 411 20.85 -12.43 -3.59
C GLY A 411 21.10 -12.80 -5.06
N PRO A 412 22.24 -13.44 -5.35
CA PRO A 412 22.70 -13.65 -6.72
C PRO A 412 21.83 -14.63 -7.52
N LYS A 413 21.63 -14.33 -8.81
CA LYS A 413 20.94 -15.19 -9.79
C LYS A 413 21.81 -15.41 -11.02
N PHE A 414 21.75 -16.59 -11.62
CA PHE A 414 22.64 -16.95 -12.73
C PHE A 414 22.25 -16.27 -14.04
N VAL A 415 23.27 -15.78 -14.76
CA VAL A 415 23.17 -15.34 -16.15
C VAL A 415 23.17 -16.58 -17.04
N PRO A 416 22.34 -16.66 -18.12
CA PRO A 416 21.50 -15.61 -18.68
C PRO A 416 20.10 -15.50 -18.08
N GLN A 417 19.69 -16.41 -17.19
CA GLN A 417 18.30 -16.49 -16.71
C GLN A 417 17.83 -15.21 -16.00
N SER A 418 18.71 -14.59 -15.20
CA SER A 418 18.41 -13.32 -14.54
C SER A 418 18.09 -12.20 -15.53
N CYS A 419 18.76 -12.15 -16.68
CA CYS A 419 18.54 -11.15 -17.72
C CYS A 419 17.31 -11.45 -18.59
N MET A 420 17.07 -12.74 -18.91
CA MET A 420 15.92 -13.19 -19.69
C MET A 420 14.57 -12.90 -19.03
N SER A 421 14.55 -12.72 -17.70
CA SER A 421 13.38 -12.28 -16.97
C SER A 421 12.82 -10.93 -17.46
N CYS A 422 13.69 -10.05 -17.97
CA CYS A 422 13.29 -8.76 -18.53
C CYS A 422 13.42 -8.71 -20.06
N HIS A 423 14.50 -9.27 -20.60
CA HIS A 423 14.82 -9.22 -22.04
C HIS A 423 14.13 -10.30 -22.88
N GLY A 424 13.38 -11.20 -22.25
CA GLY A 424 12.67 -12.27 -22.94
C GLY A 424 13.61 -13.34 -23.52
N GLY A 425 13.15 -14.00 -24.58
CA GLY A 425 13.88 -15.07 -25.25
C GLY A 425 13.85 -16.44 -24.54
N ARG A 426 14.65 -17.36 -25.11
CA ARG A 426 14.86 -18.73 -24.66
C ARG A 426 16.34 -19.07 -24.75
N TYR A 427 16.91 -19.59 -23.66
CA TYR A 427 18.26 -20.12 -23.69
C TYR A 427 18.33 -21.40 -24.53
N ASN A 428 19.29 -21.46 -25.45
CA ASN A 428 19.62 -22.64 -26.24
C ASN A 428 20.97 -23.19 -25.78
N SER A 429 20.95 -24.36 -25.13
CA SER A 429 22.14 -25.01 -24.62
C SER A 429 23.08 -25.58 -25.69
N SER A 430 22.61 -25.76 -26.92
CA SER A 430 23.45 -26.21 -28.04
C SER A 430 24.28 -25.07 -28.62
N THR A 431 23.74 -23.85 -28.61
CA THR A 431 24.44 -22.66 -29.10
C THR A 431 25.02 -21.81 -27.97
N ASN A 432 24.65 -22.09 -26.72
CA ASN A 432 24.99 -21.30 -25.54
C ASN A 432 24.61 -19.81 -25.68
N ARG A 433 23.52 -19.53 -26.43
CA ARG A 433 22.99 -18.18 -26.66
C ARG A 433 21.51 -18.10 -26.28
N VAL A 434 21.00 -16.88 -26.17
CA VAL A 434 19.56 -16.63 -25.97
C VAL A 434 18.91 -16.24 -27.28
N GLU A 435 17.99 -17.08 -27.75
CA GLU A 435 17.23 -16.86 -28.98
C GLU A 435 15.96 -16.05 -28.71
N GLY A 436 15.65 -15.10 -29.60
CA GLY A 436 14.44 -14.28 -29.51
C GLY A 436 14.41 -13.31 -28.33
N ALA A 437 15.56 -12.98 -27.74
CA ALA A 437 15.68 -11.87 -26.78
C ALA A 437 15.54 -10.52 -27.49
N SER A 438 15.12 -9.50 -26.73
CA SER A 438 15.00 -8.12 -27.22
C SER A 438 15.72 -7.17 -26.28
N LEU A 439 16.38 -6.16 -26.86
CA LEU A 439 16.77 -4.98 -26.09
C LEU A 439 15.51 -4.21 -25.67
N LEU A 440 15.60 -3.52 -24.54
CA LEU A 440 14.48 -2.79 -23.94
C LEU A 440 14.56 -1.31 -24.29
N PRO A 441 13.42 -0.64 -24.54
CA PRO A 441 13.39 0.80 -24.70
C PRO A 441 13.67 1.50 -23.37
N LEU A 442 14.34 2.65 -23.43
CA LEU A 442 14.46 3.58 -22.33
C LEU A 442 13.38 4.66 -22.48
N ASP A 443 12.42 4.68 -21.56
CA ASP A 443 11.39 5.73 -21.53
C ASP A 443 11.76 6.80 -20.51
N PRO A 444 12.14 8.03 -20.93
CA PRO A 444 12.54 9.09 -20.02
C PRO A 444 11.50 9.46 -18.95
N SER A 445 10.22 9.15 -19.14
CA SER A 445 9.18 9.46 -18.14
C SER A 445 8.91 8.28 -17.18
N LEU A 446 9.70 7.22 -17.25
CA LEU A 446 9.77 6.15 -16.21
C LEU A 446 11.11 6.17 -15.45
N LEU A 447 12.07 6.99 -15.90
CA LEU A 447 13.39 7.11 -15.30
C LEU A 447 13.43 8.33 -14.37
N VAL A 448 14.33 8.30 -13.40
CA VAL A 448 14.59 9.41 -12.48
C VAL A 448 15.93 10.04 -12.81
N PHE A 449 16.04 11.36 -12.64
CA PHE A 449 17.23 12.14 -12.96
C PHE A 449 17.65 12.99 -11.77
N SER A 450 18.91 13.43 -11.69
CA SER A 450 19.43 14.22 -10.57
C SER A 450 18.80 15.62 -10.45
N GLY A 451 18.14 16.08 -11.52
CA GLY A 451 17.58 17.43 -11.60
C GLY A 451 18.64 18.52 -11.84
N VAL A 452 19.93 18.17 -11.92
CA VAL A 452 21.03 19.10 -12.18
C VAL A 452 21.82 18.70 -13.42
N PRO A 453 22.11 19.62 -14.35
CA PRO A 453 22.93 19.31 -15.52
C PRO A 453 24.33 18.75 -15.15
N PRO A 454 24.88 17.84 -15.95
CA PRO A 454 24.26 17.18 -17.09
C PRO A 454 23.48 15.92 -16.69
N GLY A 455 23.24 15.65 -15.41
CA GLY A 455 22.47 14.48 -14.92
C GLY A 455 20.95 14.69 -14.92
N ASP A 456 20.47 15.86 -15.37
CA ASP A 456 19.06 16.16 -15.53
C ASP A 456 18.46 15.48 -16.77
N ARG A 457 17.12 15.42 -16.83
CA ARG A 457 16.43 14.81 -17.97
C ARG A 457 16.80 15.49 -19.29
N GLN A 458 16.85 16.82 -19.31
CA GLN A 458 17.09 17.59 -20.53
C GLN A 458 18.43 17.23 -21.19
N SER A 459 19.47 17.05 -20.39
CA SER A 459 20.82 16.70 -20.86
C SER A 459 20.91 15.24 -21.31
N GLN A 460 20.12 14.35 -20.71
CA GLN A 460 20.19 12.90 -20.95
C GLN A 460 19.28 12.42 -22.10
N GLU A 461 18.23 13.19 -22.43
CA GLU A 461 17.17 12.74 -23.34
C GLU A 461 17.64 12.48 -24.78
N GLU A 462 18.62 13.24 -25.28
CA GLU A 462 19.20 12.99 -26.61
C GLU A 462 20.02 11.70 -26.63
N ASN A 463 20.72 11.38 -25.54
CA ASN A 463 21.47 10.13 -25.42
C ASN A 463 20.51 8.94 -25.32
N ILE A 464 19.43 9.08 -24.55
CA ILE A 464 18.34 8.10 -24.49
C ILE A 464 17.70 7.89 -25.88
N ARG A 465 17.45 8.96 -26.65
CA ARG A 465 16.94 8.85 -28.02
C ARG A 465 17.90 8.03 -28.90
N LYS A 466 19.20 8.31 -28.86
CA LYS A 466 20.21 7.56 -29.63
C LYS A 466 20.24 6.08 -29.24
N ILE A 467 20.18 5.77 -27.94
CA ILE A 467 20.08 4.38 -27.46
C ILE A 467 18.81 3.72 -28.03
N ASN A 468 17.66 4.38 -27.94
CA ASN A 468 16.40 3.84 -28.49
C ASN A 468 16.44 3.66 -30.02
N GLN A 469 17.14 4.54 -30.74
CA GLN A 469 17.38 4.36 -32.18
C GLN A 469 18.19 3.08 -32.44
N ILE A 470 19.28 2.85 -31.69
CA ILE A 470 20.09 1.63 -31.81
C ILE A 470 19.27 0.39 -31.46
N VAL A 471 18.41 0.47 -30.43
CA VAL A 471 17.47 -0.61 -30.09
C VAL A 471 16.58 -0.95 -31.29
N LEU A 472 16.04 0.05 -32.00
CA LEU A 472 15.24 -0.17 -33.21
C LEU A 472 16.01 -0.74 -34.39
N GLU A 473 17.29 -0.37 -34.52
CA GLU A 473 18.20 -0.87 -35.57
C GLU A 473 18.66 -2.31 -35.32
N THR A 474 18.29 -2.90 -34.18
CA THR A 474 18.38 -4.34 -33.95
C THR A 474 17.20 -5.07 -34.60
N THR A 475 16.95 -6.32 -34.19
CA THR A 475 15.71 -7.05 -34.50
C THR A 475 14.87 -7.20 -33.23
N PRO A 476 14.41 -6.10 -32.58
CA PRO A 476 13.70 -6.19 -31.32
C PRO A 476 12.27 -6.74 -31.55
N SER A 477 11.55 -7.01 -30.46
CA SER A 477 10.17 -7.51 -30.57
C SER A 477 9.27 -6.49 -31.30
N PRO A 478 8.19 -6.94 -31.99
CA PRO A 478 7.23 -6.02 -32.62
C PRO A 478 6.61 -5.00 -31.65
N ALA A 479 6.47 -5.37 -30.38
CA ALA A 479 5.94 -4.49 -29.34
C ALA A 479 6.96 -3.39 -28.97
N VAL A 480 8.25 -3.71 -28.85
CA VAL A 480 9.32 -2.71 -28.66
C VAL A 480 9.39 -1.75 -29.84
N ILE A 481 9.31 -2.26 -31.08
CA ILE A 481 9.28 -1.41 -32.29
C ILE A 481 8.15 -0.39 -32.23
N SER A 482 6.93 -0.90 -31.98
CA SER A 482 5.73 -0.07 -31.90
C SER A 482 5.79 0.93 -30.76
N TYR A 483 6.38 0.54 -29.63
CA TYR A 483 6.55 1.40 -28.46
C TYR A 483 7.50 2.57 -28.76
N ILE A 484 8.71 2.29 -29.25
CA ILE A 484 9.70 3.35 -29.52
C ILE A 484 9.19 4.30 -30.61
N ARG A 485 8.61 3.76 -31.69
CA ARG A 485 8.03 4.59 -32.76
C ARG A 485 6.98 5.56 -32.22
N GLY A 486 6.00 5.07 -31.47
CA GLY A 486 4.99 5.97 -30.90
C GLY A 486 5.52 6.87 -29.79
N LEU A 487 6.50 6.41 -28.99
CA LEU A 487 7.15 7.23 -27.96
C LEU A 487 7.79 8.50 -28.56
N TYR A 488 8.27 8.43 -29.81
CA TYR A 488 8.87 9.57 -30.51
C TYR A 488 8.04 10.09 -31.69
N ASN A 489 6.77 9.67 -31.84
CA ASN A 489 5.95 9.99 -33.02
C ASN A 489 6.69 9.76 -34.36
N ASP A 490 7.33 8.60 -34.49
CA ASP A 490 8.18 8.17 -35.61
C ASP A 490 9.44 9.04 -35.86
N ALA A 491 9.74 10.01 -34.99
CA ALA A 491 10.87 10.91 -35.11
C ALA A 491 12.14 10.44 -34.37
N VAL A 492 12.21 9.18 -33.93
CA VAL A 492 13.35 8.67 -33.14
C VAL A 492 14.70 8.80 -33.85
N SER A 493 14.75 8.76 -35.18
CA SER A 493 15.96 8.96 -35.98
C SER A 493 16.35 10.44 -36.18
N ILE A 494 15.50 11.37 -35.75
CA ILE A 494 15.72 12.82 -35.89
C ILE A 494 16.47 13.33 -34.64
N PRO A 495 17.69 13.88 -34.78
CA PRO A 495 18.41 14.47 -33.66
C PRO A 495 17.58 15.51 -32.90
N GLY A 496 17.58 15.45 -31.58
CA GLY A 496 16.82 16.35 -30.72
C GLY A 496 15.34 16.00 -30.55
N ALA A 497 14.82 14.96 -31.23
CA ALA A 497 13.45 14.50 -31.02
C ALA A 497 13.22 14.09 -29.56
N LYS A 498 12.09 14.53 -29.01
CA LYS A 498 11.73 14.33 -27.61
C LYS A 498 10.75 13.18 -27.46
N ALA A 499 10.93 12.40 -26.39
CA ALA A 499 9.99 11.37 -26.03
C ALA A 499 8.68 12.03 -25.54
N VAL A 500 7.54 11.48 -25.96
CA VAL A 500 6.22 11.90 -25.50
C VAL A 500 6.08 11.57 -24.01
N THR A 501 5.91 12.61 -23.19
CA THR A 501 5.64 12.44 -21.76
C THR A 501 4.30 11.71 -21.56
N ASP A 502 4.29 10.73 -20.65
CA ASP A 502 3.11 9.91 -20.35
C ASP A 502 2.48 9.26 -21.60
N TYR A 503 3.34 8.82 -22.51
CA TYR A 503 2.97 8.13 -23.74
C TYR A 503 2.03 6.96 -23.46
N VAL A 504 0.99 6.86 -24.28
CA VAL A 504 0.01 5.77 -24.28
C VAL A 504 -0.06 5.21 -25.69
N PRO A 505 0.28 3.92 -25.91
CA PRO A 505 0.14 3.30 -27.22
C PRO A 505 -1.30 3.38 -27.72
N ALA A 506 -1.50 3.51 -29.03
CA ALA A 506 -2.84 3.63 -29.63
C ALA A 506 -3.78 2.47 -29.21
N GLY A 507 -3.25 1.25 -29.10
CA GLY A 507 -4.00 0.08 -28.63
C GLY A 507 -4.47 0.15 -27.17
N TRP A 508 -3.98 1.12 -26.40
CA TRP A 508 -4.36 1.39 -25.01
C TRP A 508 -5.25 2.62 -24.85
N ALA A 509 -5.56 3.35 -25.92
CA ALA A 509 -6.39 4.55 -25.87
C ALA A 509 -7.72 4.38 -25.08
N PRO A 510 -8.45 3.25 -25.20
CA PRO A 510 -9.67 3.03 -24.41
C PRO A 510 -9.47 2.94 -22.89
N GLN A 511 -8.24 2.66 -22.44
CA GLN A 511 -7.87 2.44 -21.03
C GLN A 511 -6.61 3.24 -20.66
N ALA A 512 -6.45 4.45 -21.21
CA ALA A 512 -5.24 5.27 -21.07
C ALA A 512 -4.87 5.56 -19.61
N GLY A 513 -5.86 5.84 -18.75
CA GLY A 513 -5.63 6.08 -17.32
C GLY A 513 -5.07 4.84 -16.61
N PHE A 514 -5.70 3.68 -16.82
CA PHE A 514 -5.23 2.41 -16.26
C PHE A 514 -3.83 2.04 -16.79
N TYR A 515 -3.57 2.27 -18.09
CA TYR A 515 -2.24 2.05 -18.65
C TYR A 515 -1.18 2.87 -17.94
N ARG A 516 -1.39 4.18 -17.75
CA ARG A 516 -0.43 5.07 -17.06
C ARG A 516 -0.23 4.70 -15.59
N SER A 517 -1.30 4.32 -14.90
CA SER A 517 -1.25 4.05 -13.46
C SER A 517 -0.72 2.66 -13.12
N VAL A 518 -0.91 1.66 -13.98
CA VAL A 518 -0.61 0.25 -13.67
C VAL A 518 0.34 -0.37 -14.69
N VAL A 519 -0.08 -0.43 -15.96
CA VAL A 519 0.61 -1.30 -16.94
C VAL A 519 1.94 -0.71 -17.38
N ARG A 520 1.99 0.60 -17.63
CA ARG A 520 3.19 1.32 -18.03
C ARG A 520 4.32 1.21 -16.99
N PRO A 521 4.10 1.59 -15.72
CA PRO A 521 5.15 1.46 -14.70
C PRO A 521 5.46 0.01 -14.32
N TYR A 522 4.48 -0.87 -14.15
CA TYR A 522 4.71 -2.14 -13.46
C TYR A 522 4.76 -3.38 -14.36
N CYS A 523 4.46 -3.25 -15.65
CA CYS A 523 4.38 -4.41 -16.56
C CYS A 523 5.16 -4.19 -17.87
N THR A 524 5.09 -2.99 -18.44
CA THR A 524 5.46 -2.73 -19.83
C THR A 524 6.92 -3.03 -20.12
N MET A 525 7.84 -2.66 -19.22
CA MET A 525 9.28 -2.80 -19.47
C MET A 525 9.68 -4.22 -19.90
N CYS A 526 9.29 -5.25 -19.13
CA CYS A 526 9.60 -6.64 -19.48
C CYS A 526 8.62 -7.23 -20.50
N HIS A 527 7.35 -6.84 -20.42
CA HIS A 527 6.33 -7.43 -21.30
C HIS A 527 6.50 -6.98 -22.75
N LEU A 528 7.04 -5.79 -23.05
CA LEU A 528 7.36 -5.44 -24.43
C LEU A 528 8.32 -6.44 -25.09
N ALA A 529 9.29 -6.99 -24.35
CA ALA A 529 10.21 -8.02 -24.87
C ALA A 529 9.63 -9.44 -24.83
N ALA A 530 8.43 -9.62 -24.28
CA ALA A 530 7.78 -10.93 -24.21
C ALA A 530 7.16 -11.32 -25.58
N PRO A 531 6.84 -12.60 -25.79
CA PRO A 531 6.13 -13.05 -26.98
C PRO A 531 4.81 -12.29 -27.18
N ALA A 532 4.38 -12.17 -28.44
CA ALA A 532 3.18 -11.40 -28.81
C ALA A 532 1.90 -11.80 -28.05
N SER A 533 1.82 -13.04 -27.56
CA SER A 533 0.70 -13.52 -26.75
C SER A 533 0.54 -12.79 -25.41
N VAL A 534 1.61 -12.20 -24.87
CA VAL A 534 1.63 -11.56 -23.54
C VAL A 534 2.44 -10.25 -23.55
N SER A 535 2.56 -9.59 -24.70
CA SER A 535 3.42 -8.40 -24.81
C SER A 535 2.83 -7.13 -24.20
N PHE A 536 1.52 -7.15 -23.95
CA PHE A 536 0.72 -6.04 -23.44
C PHE A 536 0.83 -4.77 -24.30
N ALA A 537 1.04 -4.94 -25.61
CA ALA A 537 1.10 -3.83 -26.56
C ALA A 537 -0.25 -3.11 -26.76
N SER A 538 -1.37 -3.73 -26.37
CA SER A 538 -2.72 -3.16 -26.46
C SER A 538 -3.62 -3.64 -25.32
N TRP A 539 -4.71 -2.91 -25.10
CA TRP A 539 -5.77 -3.31 -24.17
C TRP A 539 -6.35 -4.69 -24.50
N ALA A 540 -6.59 -4.98 -25.78
CA ALA A 540 -7.11 -6.28 -26.20
C ALA A 540 -6.15 -7.43 -25.85
N ASN A 541 -4.84 -7.26 -26.06
CA ASN A 541 -3.84 -8.26 -25.69
C ASN A 541 -3.76 -8.46 -24.16
N PHE A 542 -3.90 -7.38 -23.39
CA PHE A 542 -3.96 -7.46 -21.93
C PHE A 542 -5.22 -8.19 -21.45
N GLN A 543 -6.39 -7.82 -21.97
CA GLN A 543 -7.68 -8.38 -21.58
C GLN A 543 -7.80 -9.88 -21.95
N GLN A 544 -7.22 -10.31 -23.07
CA GLN A 544 -7.12 -11.73 -23.43
C GLN A 544 -6.42 -12.57 -22.35
N ASN A 545 -5.51 -11.96 -21.59
CA ASN A 545 -4.76 -12.62 -20.53
C ASN A 545 -5.34 -12.37 -19.12
N ALA A 546 -6.54 -11.81 -19.00
CA ALA A 546 -7.12 -11.41 -17.71
C ALA A 546 -7.06 -12.50 -16.62
N PRO A 547 -7.44 -13.78 -16.87
CA PRO A 547 -7.36 -14.82 -15.84
C PRO A 547 -5.91 -15.15 -15.43
N ALA A 548 -4.99 -15.14 -16.39
CA ALA A 548 -3.58 -15.42 -16.13
C ALA A 548 -2.91 -14.28 -15.36
N ILE A 549 -3.23 -13.02 -15.69
CA ILE A 549 -2.76 -11.84 -14.97
C ILE A 549 -3.27 -11.84 -13.54
N HIS A 550 -4.59 -12.06 -13.33
CA HIS A 550 -5.17 -12.14 -12.00
C HIS A 550 -4.53 -13.24 -11.17
N THR A 551 -4.32 -14.43 -11.76
CA THR A 551 -3.65 -15.53 -11.07
C THR A 551 -2.20 -15.18 -10.71
N ALA A 552 -1.43 -14.61 -11.64
CA ALA A 552 -0.02 -14.30 -11.41
C ALA A 552 0.20 -13.17 -10.41
N VAL A 553 -0.65 -12.12 -10.45
CA VAL A 553 -0.52 -10.92 -9.62
C VAL A 553 -1.25 -11.07 -8.30
N CYS A 554 -2.55 -11.41 -8.32
CA CYS A 554 -3.41 -11.40 -7.14
C CYS A 554 -3.41 -12.70 -6.34
N LYS A 555 -3.12 -13.86 -6.95
CA LYS A 555 -3.21 -15.16 -6.25
C LYS A 555 -1.85 -15.75 -5.90
N ALA A 556 -0.99 -15.85 -6.91
CA ALA A 556 0.33 -16.47 -6.77
C ALA A 556 1.42 -15.46 -6.38
N TYR A 557 1.13 -14.16 -6.50
CA TYR A 557 2.04 -13.07 -6.15
C TYR A 557 3.42 -13.20 -6.81
N THR A 558 3.44 -13.67 -8.06
CA THR A 558 4.66 -13.90 -8.85
C THR A 558 5.00 -12.72 -9.77
N MET A 559 4.05 -11.78 -9.91
CA MET A 559 4.13 -10.57 -10.74
C MET A 559 3.67 -9.32 -9.95
N PRO A 560 4.25 -8.12 -10.20
CA PRO A 560 5.43 -7.85 -11.03
C PRO A 560 6.68 -8.66 -10.64
N HIS A 561 7.56 -8.90 -11.61
CA HIS A 561 8.62 -9.90 -11.43
C HIS A 561 9.91 -9.37 -10.80
N SER A 562 10.14 -8.06 -10.88
CA SER A 562 11.20 -7.37 -10.16
C SER A 562 10.73 -6.97 -8.77
N GLU A 563 11.65 -6.96 -7.81
CA GLU A 563 11.34 -6.63 -6.43
C GLU A 563 10.75 -5.22 -6.29
N ILE A 564 11.37 -4.26 -6.96
CA ILE A 564 11.00 -2.84 -6.86
C ILE A 564 9.60 -2.61 -7.43
N ALA A 565 9.34 -3.08 -8.64
CA ALA A 565 8.02 -2.92 -9.27
C ALA A 565 6.92 -3.57 -8.42
N PHE A 566 7.20 -4.73 -7.83
CA PHE A 566 6.21 -5.42 -6.99
C PHE A 566 5.96 -4.69 -5.68
N ARG A 567 7.01 -4.26 -4.98
CA ARG A 567 6.86 -3.49 -3.73
C ARG A 567 6.09 -2.22 -3.98
N GLU A 568 6.46 -1.45 -5.00
CA GLU A 568 5.76 -0.22 -5.38
C GLU A 568 4.30 -0.50 -5.76
N PHE A 569 4.02 -1.52 -6.57
CA PHE A 569 2.66 -1.87 -6.97
C PHE A 569 1.74 -2.17 -5.78
N TRP A 570 2.26 -2.85 -4.75
CA TRP A 570 1.46 -3.23 -3.57
C TRP A 570 1.45 -2.19 -2.45
N LEU A 571 2.52 -1.39 -2.29
CA LEU A 571 2.73 -0.53 -1.14
C LEU A 571 2.65 0.96 -1.43
N LYS A 572 2.81 1.41 -2.67
CA LYS A 572 2.85 2.83 -2.99
C LYS A 572 1.57 3.53 -2.57
N ASP A 573 1.71 4.63 -1.82
CA ASP A 573 0.57 5.46 -1.48
C ASP A 573 0.12 6.28 -2.70
N THR A 574 -1.06 5.95 -3.18
CA THR A 574 -1.75 6.62 -4.29
C THR A 574 -3.04 7.27 -3.80
N GLY A 575 -3.12 7.57 -2.49
CA GLY A 575 -4.31 8.07 -1.82
C GLY A 575 -5.40 7.01 -1.79
N VAL A 576 -6.57 7.35 -2.33
CA VAL A 576 -7.74 6.46 -2.36
C VAL A 576 -7.61 5.29 -3.35
N LEU A 577 -6.63 5.34 -4.25
CA LEU A 577 -6.41 4.27 -5.22
C LEU A 577 -5.60 3.13 -4.58
N PHE A 578 -6.04 1.90 -4.83
CA PHE A 578 -5.27 0.70 -4.53
C PHE A 578 -5.02 -0.04 -5.83
N LEU A 579 -3.79 0.01 -6.32
CA LEU A 579 -3.42 -0.47 -7.65
C LEU A 579 -3.76 -1.96 -7.88
N PRO A 580 -3.56 -2.88 -6.91
CA PRO A 580 -4.02 -4.26 -7.06
C PRO A 580 -5.53 -4.38 -7.18
N GLY A 581 -6.29 -3.58 -6.42
CA GLY A 581 -7.75 -3.51 -6.52
C GLY A 581 -8.20 -2.95 -7.88
N LEU A 582 -7.55 -1.90 -8.36
CA LEU A 582 -7.80 -1.31 -9.68
C LEU A 582 -7.53 -2.33 -10.80
N LEU A 583 -6.42 -3.08 -10.71
CA LEU A 583 -6.11 -4.16 -11.64
C LEU A 583 -7.19 -5.24 -11.63
N ALA A 584 -7.56 -5.77 -10.45
CA ALA A 584 -8.57 -6.81 -10.34
C ALA A 584 -9.92 -6.34 -10.94
N ALA A 585 -10.39 -5.15 -10.56
CA ALA A 585 -11.64 -4.58 -11.05
C ALA A 585 -11.61 -4.38 -12.57
N THR A 586 -10.51 -3.84 -13.12
CA THR A 586 -10.32 -3.60 -14.56
C THR A 586 -10.32 -4.91 -15.36
N LEU A 587 -9.85 -6.00 -14.77
CA LEU A 587 -9.87 -7.34 -15.36
C LEU A 587 -11.21 -8.08 -15.16
N GLY A 588 -12.18 -7.50 -14.45
CA GLY A 588 -13.47 -8.13 -14.16
C GLY A 588 -13.49 -9.06 -12.95
N PHE A 589 -12.53 -8.94 -12.04
CA PHE A 589 -12.46 -9.71 -10.79
C PHE A 589 -12.84 -8.83 -9.58
N PRO A 590 -13.45 -9.41 -8.52
CA PRO A 590 -13.92 -8.64 -7.37
C PRO A 590 -12.79 -8.06 -6.52
N SER A 591 -11.66 -8.76 -6.42
CA SER A 591 -10.56 -8.40 -5.53
C SER A 591 -9.24 -9.05 -5.96
N CYS A 592 -8.14 -8.52 -5.44
CA CYS A 592 -6.84 -9.19 -5.40
C CYS A 592 -6.63 -10.02 -4.11
N SER A 593 -7.67 -10.14 -3.26
CA SER A 593 -7.66 -10.79 -1.95
C SER A 593 -8.56 -12.01 -1.94
#